data_AF-A0A1L9UWG9-F1
#
_entry.id   AF-A0A1L9UWG9-F1
#
_cell.length_a   1.000
_cell.length_b   1.000
_cell.length_c   1.000
_cell.angle_alpha   90.00
_cell.angle_beta   90.00
_cell.angle_gamma   90.00
#
_symmetry.space_group_name_H-M   'P 1'
#
loop_
_entity.id
_entity.type
_entity.pdbx_description
1 polymer ?
#
loop_
_entity_poly.entity_id
_entity_poly.type
_entity_poly.pdbx_seq_one_letter_code
_entity_poly.pdbx_strand_id
1 'polypeptide(L)'
;MSTSTYDLSIQIFGPGEDPHHRSHWGFLIAKPSSPTGDLLHVQVIDLDKLWYQFEARINTPLRAMEIMMQAVGKVKLATLDTEQQRQHAIEVITASPAPRDGGKRCQD
;
A
#
# COMPACT_ATOMS: atom_id res chain seq x y z
N MET A 1 26.09 9.55 -11.00
CA MET A 1 25.25 8.60 -10.24
C MET A 1 23.80 8.94 -10.54
N SER A 2 22.99 7.97 -10.98
CA SER A 2 21.55 8.21 -11.20
C SER A 2 20.88 8.38 -9.83
N THR A 3 20.40 9.58 -9.52
CA THR A 3 19.55 9.83 -8.35
C THR A 3 18.25 9.05 -8.56
N SER A 4 18.11 7.94 -7.86
CA SER A 4 16.89 7.12 -7.95
C SER A 4 15.78 7.80 -7.16
N THR A 5 14.94 8.55 -7.86
CA THR A 5 13.74 9.17 -7.29
C THR A 5 12.60 8.15 -7.26
N TYR A 6 11.97 7.99 -6.10
CA TYR A 6 10.78 7.17 -5.92
C TYR A 6 9.55 8.05 -5.72
N ASP A 7 8.40 7.61 -6.22
CA ASP A 7 7.11 8.17 -5.84
C ASP A 7 6.57 7.39 -4.64
N LEU A 8 6.26 8.09 -3.55
CA LEU A 8 5.42 7.59 -2.48
C LEU A 8 3.97 7.96 -2.80
N SER A 9 3.08 6.98 -2.88
CA SER A 9 1.68 7.16 -3.22
C SER A 9 0.76 6.35 -2.31
N ILE A 10 -0.49 6.79 -2.17
CA ILE A 10 -1.58 5.94 -1.70
C ILE A 10 -2.15 5.22 -2.93
N GLN A 11 -2.11 3.89 -2.92
CA GLN A 11 -2.75 3.03 -3.90
C GLN A 11 -4.13 2.63 -3.38
N ILE A 12 -5.15 2.79 -4.21
CA ILE A 12 -6.53 2.43 -3.91
C ILE A 12 -6.86 1.13 -4.66
N PHE A 13 -7.52 0.22 -3.96
CA PHE A 13 -7.92 -1.09 -4.44
C PHE A 13 -9.41 -1.31 -4.23
N GLY A 14 -10.06 -1.91 -5.23
CA GLY A 14 -11.50 -2.16 -5.23
C GLY A 14 -12.33 -0.88 -5.46
N PRO A 15 -13.44 -0.95 -6.21
CA PRO A 15 -14.28 0.20 -6.50
C PRO A 15 -15.15 0.65 -5.31
N GLY A 16 -15.30 -0.20 -4.29
CA GLY A 16 -16.07 0.12 -3.08
C GLY A 16 -17.58 0.13 -3.27
N GLU A 17 -18.05 -0.36 -4.43
CA GLU A 17 -19.46 -0.46 -4.78
C GLU A 17 -20.16 -1.63 -4.05
N ASP A 18 -19.40 -2.60 -3.55
CA ASP A 18 -19.89 -3.74 -2.79
C ASP A 18 -19.60 -3.56 -1.28
N PRO A 19 -20.63 -3.57 -0.41
CA PRO A 19 -20.45 -3.45 1.04
C PRO A 19 -19.65 -4.61 1.68
N HIS A 20 -19.55 -5.76 1.00
CA HIS A 20 -18.72 -6.92 1.38
C HIS A 20 -17.32 -6.91 0.75
N HIS A 21 -17.12 -6.15 -0.34
CA HIS A 21 -15.83 -5.93 -0.99
C HIS A 21 -15.52 -4.43 -1.09
N ARG A 22 -15.38 -3.82 0.09
CA ARG A 22 -15.11 -2.38 0.20
C ARG A 22 -13.75 -2.04 -0.38
N SER A 23 -13.61 -0.80 -0.84
CA SER A 23 -12.31 -0.26 -1.21
C SER A 23 -11.35 -0.40 -0.04
N HIS A 24 -10.09 -0.69 -0.33
CA HIS A 24 -8.99 -0.62 0.64
C HIS A 24 -7.83 0.16 0.03
N TRP A 25 -6.89 0.56 0.87
CA TRP A 25 -5.74 1.34 0.43
C TRP A 25 -4.44 0.83 1.06
N GLY A 26 -3.33 1.14 0.39
CA GLY A 26 -1.99 0.85 0.87
C GLY A 26 -0.99 1.87 0.34
N PHE A 27 0.21 1.90 0.89
CA PHE A 27 1.28 2.74 0.37
C PHE A 27 2.03 2.02 -0.75
N LEU A 28 2.23 2.70 -1.86
CA LEU A 28 3.06 2.26 -2.98
C LEU A 28 4.31 3.14 -3.06
N ILE A 29 5.48 2.52 -3.05
CA ILE A 29 6.75 3.17 -3.36
C ILE A 29 7.29 2.58 -4.67
N ALA A 30 7.37 3.39 -5.72
CA ALA A 30 7.84 2.94 -7.03
C ALA A 30 8.61 4.03 -7.76
N LYS A 31 9.57 3.65 -8.60
CA LYS A 31 10.17 4.62 -9.54
C LYS A 31 9.17 4.87 -10.68
N PRO A 32 9.03 6.10 -11.21
CA PRO A 32 8.05 6.41 -12.24
C PRO A 32 8.09 5.51 -13.49
N SER A 33 9.27 5.04 -13.87
CA SER A 33 9.49 4.17 -15.03
C SER A 33 9.68 2.67 -14.69
N SER A 34 9.55 2.29 -13.41
CA SER A 34 9.75 0.90 -12.98
C SER A 34 8.47 0.08 -13.18
N PRO A 35 8.57 -1.15 -13.73
CA PRO A 35 7.44 -2.06 -13.81
C PRO A 35 7.12 -2.73 -12.46
N THR A 36 7.98 -2.54 -11.45
CA THR A 36 7.83 -3.05 -10.09
C THR A 36 7.82 -1.93 -9.06
N GLY A 37 7.19 -2.20 -7.92
CA GLY A 37 7.16 -1.30 -6.77
C GLY A 37 6.97 -2.06 -5.47
N ASP A 38 7.17 -1.36 -4.36
CA ASP A 38 6.96 -1.89 -3.01
C ASP A 38 5.57 -1.49 -2.54
N LEU A 39 4.76 -2.49 -2.23
CA LEU A 39 3.43 -2.28 -1.66
C LEU A 39 3.49 -2.58 -0.16
N LEU A 40 3.09 -1.60 0.65
CA LEU A 40 3.01 -1.67 2.10
C LEU A 40 1.54 -1.45 2.46
N HIS A 41 0.79 -2.51 2.71
CA HIS A 41 -0.66 -2.41 2.88
C HIS A 41 -1.17 -3.24 4.04
N VAL A 42 -2.41 -2.96 4.44
CA VAL A 42 -3.10 -3.68 5.51
C VAL A 42 -4.18 -4.54 4.86
N GLN A 43 -4.02 -5.86 4.93
CA GLN A 43 -4.99 -6.81 4.42
C GLN A 43 -6.05 -7.15 5.46
N VAL A 44 -7.27 -7.39 4.99
CA VAL A 44 -8.34 -7.98 5.78
C VAL A 44 -8.07 -9.48 5.91
N ILE A 45 -7.95 -9.96 7.14
CA ILE A 45 -7.80 -11.39 7.45
C ILE A 45 -9.16 -11.99 7.77
N ASP A 46 -9.99 -11.27 8.51
CA ASP A 46 -11.34 -11.68 8.88
C ASP A 46 -12.21 -10.42 8.96
N LEU A 47 -13.18 -10.29 8.04
CA LEU A 47 -14.02 -9.11 7.97
C LEU A 47 -15.05 -9.08 9.11
N ASP A 48 -15.55 -10.23 9.55
CA ASP A 48 -16.55 -10.30 10.62
C ASP A 48 -15.93 -9.94 11.97
N LYS A 49 -14.67 -10.31 12.17
CA LYS A 49 -13.90 -9.95 13.37
C LYS A 49 -13.16 -8.63 13.25
N LEU A 50 -13.18 -7.98 12.09
CA LEU A 50 -12.36 -6.80 11.76
C LEU A 50 -10.88 -7.03 12.10
N TRP A 51 -10.35 -8.19 11.71
CA TRP A 51 -8.95 -8.51 11.89
C TRP A 51 -8.17 -8.14 10.65
N TYR A 52 -7.10 -7.39 10.88
CA TYR A 52 -6.23 -6.93 9.83
C TYR A 52 -4.78 -7.34 10.08
N GLN A 53 -4.02 -7.41 9.00
CA GLN A 53 -2.60 -7.71 9.04
C GLN A 53 -1.85 -6.81 8.06
N PHE A 54 -0.78 -6.20 8.56
CA PHE A 54 0.19 -5.56 7.70
C PHE A 54 0.90 -6.62 6.85
N GLU A 55 0.99 -6.36 5.54
CA GLU A 55 1.74 -7.15 4.59
C GLU A 55 2.61 -6.21 3.74
N ALA A 56 3.91 -6.52 3.66
CA ALA A 56 4.82 -5.86 2.75
C ALA A 56 5.10 -6.77 1.56
N ARG A 57 4.86 -6.27 0.35
CA ARG A 57 5.19 -6.95 -0.91
C ARG A 57 6.24 -6.13 -1.65
N ILE A 58 7.50 -6.52 -1.46
CA ILE A 58 8.67 -5.81 -1.99
C ILE A 58 8.93 -6.23 -3.43
N ASN A 59 9.31 -5.28 -4.29
CA ASN A 59 9.62 -5.51 -5.70
C ASN A 59 8.50 -6.26 -6.47
N THR A 60 7.26 -5.88 -6.20
CA THR A 60 6.06 -6.53 -6.77
C THR A 60 5.73 -5.92 -8.14
N PRO A 61 5.39 -6.74 -9.16
CA PRO A 61 4.94 -6.22 -10.44
C PRO A 61 3.69 -5.35 -10.29
N LEU A 62 3.74 -4.11 -10.80
CA LEU A 62 2.60 -3.19 -10.72
C LEU A 62 1.36 -3.75 -11.43
N ARG A 63 1.56 -4.46 -12.54
CA ARG A 63 0.50 -5.15 -13.27
C ARG A 63 -0.21 -6.22 -12.43
N ALA A 64 0.49 -6.89 -11.51
CA ALA A 64 -0.13 -7.84 -10.59
C ALA A 64 -1.05 -7.13 -9.59
N MET A 65 -0.66 -5.94 -9.13
CA MET A 65 -1.51 -5.10 -8.28
C MET A 65 -2.76 -4.64 -9.02
N GLU A 66 -2.63 -4.17 -10.26
CA GLU A 66 -3.75 -3.74 -11.11
C GLU A 66 -4.76 -4.86 -11.34
N ILE A 67 -4.29 -6.04 -11.81
CA ILE A 67 -5.18 -7.12 -12.25
C ILE A 67 -5.68 -7.95 -11.07
N MET A 68 -4.78 -8.42 -10.20
CA MET A 68 -5.13 -9.40 -9.17
C MET A 68 -5.69 -8.74 -7.92
N MET A 69 -5.19 -7.56 -7.57
CA MET A 69 -5.59 -6.84 -6.36
C MET A 69 -6.64 -5.76 -6.65
N GLN A 70 -7.06 -5.64 -7.91
CA GLN A 70 -8.06 -4.67 -8.36
C GLN A 70 -7.66 -3.23 -8.04
N ALA A 71 -6.41 -2.86 -8.31
CA ALA A 71 -5.96 -1.49 -8.11
C ALA A 71 -6.70 -0.55 -9.08
N VAL A 72 -7.40 0.45 -8.55
CA VAL A 72 -8.29 1.34 -9.32
C VAL A 72 -7.70 2.73 -9.56
N GLY A 73 -6.70 3.12 -8.76
CA GLY A 73 -6.05 4.43 -8.90
C GLY A 73 -5.08 4.72 -7.77
N LYS A 74 -4.29 5.79 -7.92
CA LYS A 74 -3.33 6.22 -6.90
C LYS A 74 -3.27 7.73 -6.76
N VAL A 75 -2.90 8.19 -5.58
CA VAL A 75 -2.61 9.59 -5.27
C VAL A 75 -1.17 9.70 -4.81
N LYS A 76 -0.35 10.47 -5.54
CA LYS A 76 1.04 10.73 -5.15
C LYS A 76 1.07 11.63 -3.92
N LEU A 77 1.80 11.22 -2.89
CA LEU A 77 2.02 11.98 -1.66
C LEU A 77 3.31 12.78 -1.73
N ALA A 78 4.40 12.15 -2.18
CA ALA A 78 5.73 12.74 -2.17
C ALA A 78 6.66 12.11 -3.22
N THR A 79 7.74 12.82 -3.52
CA THR A 79 8.93 12.25 -4.17
C THR A 79 9.96 11.96 -3.08
N LEU A 80 10.57 10.77 -3.10
CA LEU A 80 11.69 10.38 -2.25
C LEU A 80 12.95 10.37 -3.13
N ASP A 81 13.80 11.37 -2.97
CA ASP A 81 14.95 11.61 -3.84
C ASP A 81 16.14 10.69 -3.57
N THR A 82 16.12 9.99 -2.44
CA THR A 82 17.20 9.14 -1.97
C THR A 82 16.70 7.77 -1.50
N GLU A 83 17.59 6.79 -1.56
CA GLU A 83 17.32 5.45 -1.01
C GLU A 83 17.09 5.50 0.51
N GLN A 84 17.78 6.40 1.22
CA GLN A 84 17.59 6.60 2.65
C GLN A 84 16.18 7.10 2.98
N GLN A 85 15.62 8.01 2.18
CA GLN A 85 14.23 8.46 2.34
C GLN A 85 13.24 7.32 2.06
N ARG A 86 13.49 6.49 1.04
CA ARG A 86 12.70 5.28 0.77
C ARG A 86 12.72 4.34 1.98
N GLN A 87 13.90 4.03 2.49
CA GLN A 87 14.06 3.10 3.61
C GLN A 87 13.38 3.65 4.88
N HIS A 88 13.53 4.94 5.16
CA HIS A 88 12.87 5.59 6.30
C HIS A 88 11.34 5.57 6.17
N ALA A 89 10.80 5.80 4.97
CA ALA A 89 9.36 5.72 4.74
C ALA A 89 8.83 4.30 5.01
N ILE A 90 9.55 3.26 4.57
CA ILE A 90 9.20 1.86 4.85
C ILE A 90 9.17 1.61 6.37
N GLU A 91 10.21 2.05 7.09
CA GLU A 91 10.30 1.89 8.55
C GLU A 91 9.12 2.55 9.28
N VAL A 92 8.81 3.80 8.94
CA VAL A 92 7.71 4.56 9.55
C VAL A 92 6.37 3.87 9.28
N ILE A 93 6.12 3.44 8.04
CA ILE A 93 4.86 2.79 7.65
C ILE A 93 4.71 1.44 8.35
N THR A 94 5.76 0.62 8.37
CA THR A 94 5.75 -0.72 9.00
C THR A 94 5.66 -0.66 10.53
N ALA A 95 6.13 0.41 11.15
CA ALA A 95 6.03 0.60 12.60
C ALA A 95 4.57 0.82 13.08
N SER A 96 3.64 1.16 12.18
CA SER A 96 2.23 1.32 12.53
C SER A 96 1.53 -0.06 12.60
N PRO A 97 1.06 -0.50 13.79
CA PRO A 97 0.40 -1.79 13.90
C PRO A 97 -0.97 -1.77 13.22
N ALA A 98 -1.27 -2.83 12.46
CA ALA A 98 -2.61 -3.03 11.94
C ALA A 98 -3.62 -3.25 13.09
N PRO A 99 -4.83 -2.69 13.02
CA PRO A 99 -5.84 -2.90 14.04
C PRO A 99 -6.22 -4.38 14.14
N ARG A 100 -6.32 -4.87 15.38
CA ARG A 100 -6.73 -6.25 15.72
C ARG A 100 -7.66 -6.31 16.93
N ASP A 101 -8.24 -5.16 17.30
CA ASP A 101 -9.09 -5.02 18.48
C ASP A 101 -10.57 -5.33 18.18
N GLY A 102 -10.92 -5.63 16.93
CA GLY A 102 -12.29 -5.89 16.50
C GLY A 102 -13.21 -4.66 16.54
N GLY A 103 -12.65 -3.47 16.80
CA GLY A 103 -13.39 -2.22 16.87
C GLY A 103 -12.98 -1.24 15.78
N LYS A 104 -11.68 -1.07 15.55
CA LYS A 104 -11.13 -0.15 14.55
C LYS A 104 -11.11 -0.78 13.18
N ARG A 105 -11.43 0.02 12.16
CA ARG A 105 -11.29 -0.37 10.76
C ARG A 105 -9.87 -0.08 10.28
N CYS A 106 -9.44 -0.74 9.21
CA CYS A 106 -8.12 -0.47 8.62
C CYS A 106 -7.94 0.95 8.04
N GLN A 107 -9.03 1.71 7.90
CA GLN A 107 -9.02 3.07 7.36
C GLN A 107 -9.24 4.15 8.43
N ASP A 108 -9.49 3.74 9.68
CA ASP A 108 -9.57 4.64 10.84
C ASP A 108 -8.15 4.90 11.39
#